data_AF-A0A1Q2U204-F1
#
_entry.id   AF-A0A1Q2U204-F1
#
_cell.length_a   1.000
_cell.length_b   1.000
_cell.length_c   1.000
_cell.angle_alpha   90.00
_cell.angle_beta   90.00
_cell.angle_gamma   90.00
#
_symmetry.space_group_name_H-M   'P 1'
#
loop_
_entity.id
_entity.type
_entity.pdbx_description
1 polymer ?
#
loop_
_entity_poly.entity_id
_entity_poly.type
_entity_poly.pdbx_seq_one_letter_code
_entity_poly.pdbx_strand_id
1 'polypeptide(L)'
;MAQRKIRLTDHDPLESKTDSVLSSFSAPKQVNFLESQQPNKSTSQQAKKSGSRQVNQSSQTRLKKATYQIDDSVIERLDRTYLQMSLDRGKQATPYKEVLVETAIAYFLDQLEENPDLIEQALGRQENRG
;
A
#
# COMPACT_ATOMS: atom_id res chain seq x y z
N MET A 1 17.23 -75.27 -21.47
CA MET A 1 16.17 -74.88 -20.53
C MET A 1 16.05 -73.37 -20.51
N ALA A 2 14.82 -72.88 -20.71
CA ALA A 2 14.21 -71.60 -20.35
C ALA A 2 14.91 -70.24 -20.61
N GLN A 3 14.20 -69.42 -21.37
CA GLN A 3 14.43 -68.00 -21.68
C GLN A 3 14.15 -67.08 -20.48
N ARG A 4 14.83 -65.93 -20.40
CA ARG A 4 14.30 -64.71 -19.75
C ARG A 4 14.65 -63.48 -20.60
N LYS A 5 13.63 -62.94 -21.28
CA LYS A 5 13.66 -61.64 -21.96
C LYS A 5 13.54 -60.53 -20.91
N ILE A 6 14.49 -59.61 -20.87
CA ILE A 6 14.36 -58.34 -20.14
C ILE A 6 14.10 -57.26 -21.21
N ARG A 7 12.89 -56.70 -21.19
CA ARG A 7 12.57 -55.44 -21.88
C ARG A 7 12.85 -54.32 -20.88
N LEU A 8 13.84 -53.49 -21.14
CA LEU A 8 13.93 -52.16 -20.53
C LEU A 8 13.82 -51.15 -21.66
N THR A 9 12.65 -50.54 -21.68
CA THR A 9 12.24 -49.39 -22.48
C THR A 9 13.18 -48.21 -22.31
N ASP A 10 13.39 -47.50 -23.42
CA ASP A 10 14.02 -46.19 -23.53
C ASP A 10 13.57 -45.24 -22.41
N HIS A 11 14.54 -44.79 -21.61
CA HIS A 11 14.41 -43.56 -20.84
C HIS A 11 15.64 -42.70 -21.16
N ASP A 12 15.48 -41.89 -22.20
CA ASP A 12 16.32 -40.75 -22.51
C ASP A 12 16.28 -39.75 -21.32
N PRO A 13 17.42 -39.40 -20.70
CA PRO A 13 17.45 -38.61 -19.47
C PRO A 13 17.48 -37.09 -19.70
N LEU A 14 17.23 -36.60 -20.92
CA LEU A 14 17.38 -35.17 -21.24
C LEU A 14 16.08 -34.35 -21.24
N GLU A 15 14.93 -34.94 -20.91
CA GLU A 15 13.70 -34.17 -20.78
C GLU A 15 13.20 -34.10 -19.33
N SER A 16 12.85 -32.87 -18.92
CA SER A 16 12.28 -32.50 -17.62
C SER A 16 13.30 -32.20 -16.51
N LYS A 17 13.55 -30.89 -16.26
CA LYS A 17 13.54 -30.27 -14.90
C LYS A 17 13.98 -28.79 -14.78
N THR A 18 13.89 -27.95 -15.81
CA THR A 18 14.22 -26.51 -15.64
C THR A 18 13.11 -25.50 -15.92
N ASP A 19 11.96 -25.90 -16.49
CA ASP A 19 10.90 -24.94 -16.82
C ASP A 19 9.87 -24.69 -15.70
N SER A 20 9.90 -25.48 -14.62
CA SER A 20 8.85 -25.42 -13.59
C SER A 20 8.99 -24.25 -12.59
N VAL A 21 10.06 -23.45 -12.64
CA VAL A 21 10.32 -22.40 -11.63
C VAL A 21 9.78 -21.03 -12.05
N LEU A 22 9.45 -20.81 -13.32
CA LEU A 22 8.94 -19.51 -13.79
C LEU A 22 7.41 -19.32 -13.67
N SER A 23 6.62 -20.38 -13.50
CA SER A 23 5.15 -20.27 -13.43
C SER A 23 4.62 -19.82 -12.05
N SER A 24 5.46 -19.65 -11.03
CA SER A 24 4.99 -19.22 -9.70
C SER A 24 4.77 -17.71 -9.56
N PHE A 25 5.07 -16.90 -10.59
CA PHE A 25 4.95 -15.43 -10.52
C PHE A 25 3.85 -14.82 -11.40
N SER A 26 3.03 -15.62 -12.08
CA SER A 26 1.94 -15.10 -12.93
C SER A 26 0.57 -15.49 -12.39
N ALA A 27 0.06 -14.71 -11.45
CA ALA A 27 -1.36 -14.67 -11.12
C ALA A 27 -1.73 -13.33 -10.47
N PRO A 28 -2.43 -12.41 -11.16
CA PRO A 28 -3.12 -11.32 -10.48
C PRO A 28 -4.34 -11.90 -9.76
N LYS A 29 -4.25 -12.10 -8.44
CA LYS A 29 -5.44 -12.34 -7.62
C LYS A 29 -6.26 -11.06 -7.58
N GLN A 30 -7.34 -11.02 -8.36
CA GLN A 30 -8.50 -10.18 -8.09
C GLN A 30 -9.00 -10.49 -6.67
N VAL A 31 -8.97 -9.50 -5.80
CA VAL A 31 -9.68 -9.51 -4.52
C VAL A 31 -10.87 -8.58 -4.64
N ASN A 32 -11.96 -9.12 -5.19
CA ASN A 32 -13.31 -8.63 -4.92
C ASN A 32 -13.81 -9.36 -3.68
N PHE A 33 -14.04 -8.67 -2.57
CA PHE A 33 -15.17 -8.98 -1.68
C PHE A 33 -15.59 -7.71 -0.91
N LEU A 34 -16.87 -7.37 -1.12
CA LEU A 34 -17.68 -6.44 -0.36
C LEU A 34 -17.80 -6.91 1.09
N GLU A 35 -17.65 -6.00 2.06
CA GLU A 35 -18.35 -6.14 3.33
C GLU A 35 -18.64 -4.75 3.93
N SER A 36 -19.84 -4.26 3.66
CA SER A 36 -20.46 -3.18 4.40
C SER A 36 -20.79 -3.66 5.81
N GLN A 37 -20.04 -3.23 6.81
CA GLN A 37 -20.48 -3.35 8.21
C GLN A 37 -20.18 -2.06 8.97
N GLN A 38 -21.22 -1.25 9.16
CA GLN A 38 -21.40 -0.57 10.44
C GLN A 38 -21.83 -1.63 11.47
N PRO A 39 -21.37 -1.50 12.72
CA PRO A 39 -22.37 -1.24 13.74
C PRO A 39 -21.96 -0.18 14.77
N ASN A 40 -23.02 0.51 15.21
CA ASN A 40 -23.11 1.41 16.34
C ASN A 40 -22.70 0.77 17.69
N LYS A 41 -22.28 1.67 18.61
CA LYS A 41 -22.38 1.64 20.09
C LYS A 41 -21.30 0.93 20.92
N SER A 42 -20.62 1.79 21.69
CA SER A 42 -20.14 1.70 23.08
C SER A 42 -20.17 0.35 23.79
N THR A 43 -19.04 -0.03 24.39
CA THR A 43 -19.02 -0.52 25.79
C THR A 43 -17.65 -0.24 26.41
N SER A 44 -17.69 0.53 27.49
CA SER A 44 -16.62 0.75 28.46
C SER A 44 -16.17 -0.58 29.07
N GLN A 45 -14.87 -0.88 29.06
CA GLN A 45 -14.29 -1.84 30.01
C GLN A 45 -13.01 -1.27 30.60
N GLN A 46 -13.11 -0.94 31.89
CA GLN A 46 -12.02 -0.56 32.77
C GLN A 46 -11.08 -1.76 32.98
N ALA A 47 -9.79 -1.57 32.72
CA ALA A 47 -8.73 -2.38 33.30
C ALA A 47 -7.96 -1.52 34.31
N LYS A 48 -8.03 -1.88 35.59
CA LYS A 48 -7.34 -1.19 36.68
C LYS A 48 -5.87 -1.66 36.80
N LYS A 49 -5.00 -0.65 36.86
CA LYS A 49 -3.72 -0.55 37.61
C LYS A 49 -2.59 -1.54 37.30
N SER A 50 -1.54 -1.02 36.66
CA SER A 50 -0.17 -1.13 37.19
C SER A 50 0.56 0.21 37.02
N GLY A 51 1.44 0.52 37.96
CA GLY A 51 1.85 1.88 38.32
C GLY A 51 2.91 2.55 37.44
N SER A 52 2.90 3.88 37.57
CA SER A 52 3.97 4.85 37.32
C SER A 52 4.66 4.85 35.95
N ARG A 53 4.24 5.79 35.10
CA ARG A 53 4.95 7.06 34.94
C ARG A 53 3.98 8.05 34.33
N GLN A 54 3.85 9.19 34.99
CA GLN A 54 3.19 10.37 34.47
C GLN A 54 4.03 10.87 33.30
N VAL A 55 3.79 10.30 32.11
CA VAL A 55 4.25 10.89 30.87
C VAL A 55 3.39 12.14 30.73
N ASN A 56 4.04 13.30 30.87
CA ASN A 56 3.46 14.60 30.59
C ASN A 56 2.55 14.46 29.38
N GLN A 57 1.29 14.89 29.52
CA GLN A 57 0.33 14.93 28.44
C GLN A 57 0.90 15.85 27.35
N SER A 58 1.74 15.29 26.48
CA SER A 58 2.05 15.88 25.20
C SER A 58 0.71 16.15 24.57
N SER A 59 0.45 17.41 24.22
CA SER A 59 -0.62 17.83 23.33
C SER A 59 -0.83 16.76 22.26
N GLN A 60 -1.77 15.85 22.48
CA GLN A 60 -2.03 14.76 21.55
C GLN A 60 -2.60 15.44 20.32
N THR A 61 -1.79 15.54 19.27
CA THR A 61 -2.24 16.02 17.97
C THR A 61 -3.45 15.18 17.58
N ARG A 62 -4.61 15.81 17.48
CA ARG A 62 -5.85 15.11 17.16
C ARG A 62 -5.83 14.78 15.67
N LEU A 63 -5.50 13.54 15.35
CA LEU A 63 -5.56 13.03 13.97
C LEU A 63 -7.02 12.84 13.55
N LYS A 64 -7.35 13.29 12.34
CA LYS A 64 -8.66 13.07 11.70
C LYS A 64 -8.47 12.25 10.43
N LYS A 65 -9.31 11.23 10.24
CA LYS A 65 -9.36 10.47 8.99
C LYS A 65 -10.27 11.18 8.00
N ALA A 66 -9.77 11.42 6.78
CA ALA A 66 -10.55 11.89 5.65
C ALA A 66 -10.36 10.92 4.46
N THR A 67 -11.31 10.92 3.53
CA THR A 67 -11.26 10.07 2.33
C THR A 67 -11.72 10.90 1.14
N TYR A 68 -10.90 10.97 0.10
CA TYR A 68 -11.11 11.77 -1.09
C TYR A 68 -11.01 10.90 -2.34
N GLN A 69 -11.75 11.25 -3.38
CA GLN A 69 -11.55 10.69 -4.71
C GLN A 69 -10.37 11.40 -5.38
N ILE A 70 -9.36 10.64 -5.76
CA ILE A 70 -8.11 11.13 -6.34
C ILE A 70 -7.90 10.41 -7.66
N ASP A 71 -7.44 11.14 -8.68
CA ASP A 71 -7.16 10.55 -9.99
C ASP A 71 -6.10 9.46 -9.88
N ASP A 72 -6.31 8.34 -10.58
CA ASP A 72 -5.41 7.19 -10.56
C ASP A 72 -3.96 7.58 -10.90
N SER A 73 -3.79 8.51 -11.84
CA SER A 73 -2.47 9.04 -12.22
C SER A 73 -1.69 9.66 -11.05
N VAL A 74 -2.39 10.29 -10.10
CA VAL A 74 -1.78 10.90 -8.91
C VAL A 74 -1.41 9.82 -7.90
N ILE A 75 -2.25 8.79 -7.75
CA ILE A 75 -1.95 7.61 -6.90
C ILE A 75 -0.73 6.85 -7.44
N GLU A 76 -0.66 6.60 -8.74
CA GLU A 76 0.51 5.97 -9.37
C GLU A 76 1.79 6.79 -9.14
N ARG A 77 1.71 8.11 -9.26
CA ARG A 77 2.87 8.99 -9.00
C ARG A 77 3.31 8.91 -7.54
N LEU A 78 2.37 8.86 -6.59
CA LEU A 78 2.67 8.66 -5.18
C LEU A 78 3.40 7.33 -4.95
N ASP A 79 2.92 6.25 -5.56
CA ASP A 79 3.52 4.91 -5.44
C ASP A 79 4.93 4.85 -6.00
N ARG A 80 5.16 5.44 -7.18
CA ARG A 80 6.51 5.55 -7.77
C ARG A 80 7.44 6.36 -6.88
N THR A 81 6.96 7.47 -6.35
CA THR A 81 7.75 8.34 -5.46
C THR A 81 8.14 7.61 -4.18
N TYR A 82 7.19 6.90 -3.56
CA TYR A 82 7.44 6.09 -2.37
C TYR A 82 8.45 4.97 -2.64
N LEU A 83 8.32 4.27 -3.77
CA LEU A 83 9.25 3.22 -4.16
C LEU A 83 10.66 3.78 -4.38
N GLN A 84 10.78 4.92 -5.07
CA GLN A 84 12.08 5.57 -5.28
C GLN A 84 12.75 5.93 -3.96
N MET A 85 12.02 6.56 -3.03
CA MET A 85 12.55 6.87 -1.69
C MET A 85 12.97 5.61 -0.93
N SER A 86 12.21 4.52 -1.07
CA SER A 86 12.53 3.21 -0.47
C SER A 86 13.82 2.60 -1.01
N LEU A 87 14.11 2.82 -2.29
CA LEU A 87 15.35 2.38 -2.92
C LEU A 87 16.53 3.26 -2.48
N ASP A 88 16.35 4.57 -2.45
CA ASP A 88 17.43 5.53 -2.16
C ASP A 88 17.86 5.52 -0.69
N ARG A 89 16.90 5.41 0.24
CA ARG A 89 17.13 5.53 1.69
C ARG A 89 17.01 4.20 2.43
N GLY A 90 16.48 3.18 1.78
CA GLY A 90 16.09 1.92 2.40
C GLY A 90 14.73 1.99 3.09
N LYS A 91 14.08 0.82 3.22
CA LYS A 91 12.70 0.70 3.73
C LYS A 91 12.49 1.29 5.13
N GLN A 92 13.51 1.24 6.00
CA GLN A 92 13.41 1.69 7.39
C GLN A 92 13.50 3.22 7.53
N ALA A 93 14.06 3.90 6.55
CA ALA A 93 14.21 5.36 6.54
C ALA A 93 13.20 6.05 5.61
N THR A 94 12.23 5.30 5.08
CA THR A 94 11.21 5.82 4.19
C THR A 94 9.96 6.19 4.99
N PRO A 95 9.47 7.45 4.90
CA PRO A 95 8.24 7.84 5.57
C PRO A 95 7.05 7.00 5.11
N TYR A 96 6.06 6.81 5.98
CA TYR A 96 4.81 6.18 5.58
C TYR A 96 4.07 7.01 4.52
N LYS A 97 3.23 6.38 3.70
CA LYS A 97 2.53 7.05 2.60
C LYS A 97 1.61 8.16 3.09
N GLU A 98 0.94 7.95 4.21
CA GLU A 98 0.08 8.96 4.84
C GLU A 98 0.86 10.21 5.24
N VAL A 99 2.11 10.06 5.71
CA VAL A 99 2.98 11.20 6.07
C VAL A 99 3.40 11.97 4.81
N LEU A 100 3.66 11.26 3.71
CA LEU A 100 3.95 11.90 2.42
C LEU A 100 2.75 12.71 1.91
N VAL A 101 1.54 12.13 2.00
CA VAL A 101 0.30 12.82 1.58
C VAL A 101 0.03 14.03 2.49
N GLU A 102 0.18 13.90 3.80
CA GLU A 102 0.05 15.02 4.75
C GLU A 102 1.04 16.14 4.41
N THR A 103 2.31 15.80 4.18
CA THR A 103 3.36 16.77 3.85
C THR A 103 3.07 17.46 2.51
N ALA A 104 2.61 16.71 1.50
CA ALA A 104 2.27 17.26 0.19
C ALA A 104 1.07 18.22 0.27
N ILE A 105 0.05 17.89 1.07
CA ILE A 105 -1.10 18.76 1.30
C ILE A 105 -0.66 20.03 2.03
N ALA A 106 0.12 19.91 3.12
CA ALA A 106 0.62 21.07 3.85
C ALA A 106 1.44 22.00 2.95
N TYR A 107 2.39 21.43 2.19
CA TYR A 107 3.17 22.19 1.22
C TYR A 107 2.29 22.91 0.19
N PHE A 108 1.27 22.24 -0.34
CA PHE A 108 0.36 22.89 -1.29
C PHE A 108 -0.47 24.01 -0.66
N LEU A 109 -0.92 23.84 0.58
CA LEU A 109 -1.65 24.88 1.32
C LEU A 109 -0.77 26.09 1.61
N ASP A 110 0.49 25.88 2.01
CA ASP A 110 1.45 26.98 2.21
C ASP A 110 1.69 27.72 0.89
N GLN A 111 1.83 27.00 -0.22
CA GLN A 111 2.01 27.60 -1.55
C GLN A 111 0.77 28.37 -2.05
N LEU A 112 -0.43 28.01 -1.60
CA LEU A 112 -1.67 28.74 -1.93
C LEU A 112 -1.70 30.13 -1.30
N GLU A 113 -1.11 30.29 -0.11
CA GLU A 113 -0.99 31.61 0.53
C GLU A 113 -0.05 32.54 -0.26
N GLU A 114 0.97 31.96 -0.89
CA GLU A 114 1.97 32.69 -1.69
C GLU A 114 1.52 32.92 -3.14
N ASN A 115 0.73 32.01 -3.71
CA ASN A 115 0.37 31.99 -5.13
C ASN A 115 -1.14 31.77 -5.33
N PRO A 116 -1.95 32.84 -5.43
CA PRO A 116 -3.41 32.71 -5.59
C PRO A 116 -3.82 32.04 -6.91
N ASP A 117 -2.98 32.09 -7.95
CA ASP A 117 -3.22 31.45 -9.25
C ASP A 117 -3.38 29.92 -9.15
N LEU A 118 -2.86 29.30 -8.09
CA LEU A 118 -3.03 27.87 -7.83
C LEU A 118 -4.51 27.51 -7.54
N ILE A 119 -5.31 28.45 -7.03
CA ILE A 119 -6.76 28.26 -6.86
C ILE A 119 -7.43 28.15 -8.22
N GLU A 120 -7.10 29.05 -9.16
CA GLU A 120 -7.64 29.01 -10.52
C GLU A 120 -7.24 27.72 -11.24
N GLN A 121 -6.00 27.25 -11.05
CA GLN A 121 -5.58 25.96 -11.58
C GLN A 121 -6.38 24.80 -10.98
N ALA A 122 -6.67 24.83 -9.66
CA ALA A 122 -7.48 23.81 -9.01
C ALA A 122 -8.94 23.82 -9.50
N LEU A 123 -9.51 25.02 -9.70
CA LEU A 123 -10.85 25.19 -10.29
C LEU A 123 -10.91 24.63 -11.72
N GLY A 124 -9.94 24.97 -12.56
CA GLY A 124 -9.86 24.41 -13.91
C GLY A 124 -9.75 22.88 -13.93
N ARG A 125 -9.05 22.27 -12.97
CA ARG A 125 -9.02 20.80 -12.82
C ARG A 125 -10.36 20.23 -12.36
N GLN A 126 -11.10 20.95 -11.52
CA GLN A 126 -12.43 20.53 -11.06
C GLN A 126 -13.43 20.47 -12.22
N GLU A 127 -13.40 21.47 -13.10
CA GLU A 127 -14.28 21.50 -14.28
C GLU A 127 -14.03 20.32 -15.23
N ASN A 128 -12.76 19.91 -15.40
CA ASN A 128 -12.39 18.78 -16.24
C ASN A 128 -12.75 17.39 -15.65
N ARG A 129 -13.30 17.33 -14.44
CA ARG A 129 -13.70 16.09 -13.77
C ARG A 129 -15.21 15.83 -13.82
N GLY A 130 -16.00 16.82 -14.23
CA GLY A 130 -17.46 16.69 -14.45
C GLY A 130 -17.78 16.18 -15.85
#